data_AF-A0A1Y2IHT0-F1
#
_entry.id   AF-A0A1Y2IHT0-F1
#
_cell.length_a   1.000
_cell.length_b   1.000
_cell.length_c   1.000
_cell.angle_alpha   90.00
_cell.angle_beta   90.00
_cell.angle_gamma   90.00
#
_symmetry.space_group_name_H-M   'P 1'
#
loop_
_entity.id
_entity.type
_entity.pdbx_description
1 polymer ?
#
loop_
_entity_poly.entity_id
_entity_poly.type
_entity_poly.pdbx_seq_one_letter_code
_entity_poly.pdbx_strand_id
1 'polypeptide(L)'
;PKTVMHWTPHGYARSIVHGRGQCLDGWPNDPKGENIPFGDPSSIPGGRRIISRLLDLWKLGILHFRPATDEERRLAWRNPRAVLPGKPTKRPLHRSLGPFGRNDIGRPRSQPK
;
A
#
# COMPACT_ATOMS: atom_id res chain seq x y z
N PRO A 1 20.77 3.89 13.22
CA PRO A 1 19.53 3.40 12.55
C PRO A 1 18.54 4.54 12.33
N LYS A 2 18.12 4.81 11.09
CA LYS A 2 17.11 5.83 10.79
C LYS A 2 15.73 5.22 11.07
N THR A 3 15.03 5.72 12.08
CA THR A 3 13.64 5.32 12.37
C THR A 3 12.75 5.77 11.21
N VAL A 4 11.99 4.84 10.63
CA VAL A 4 11.05 5.10 9.54
C VAL A 4 9.67 4.59 9.92
N MET A 5 8.63 5.35 9.58
CA MET A 5 7.25 4.94 9.78
C MET A 5 6.90 3.94 8.67
N HIS A 6 6.81 2.65 8.97
CA HIS A 6 6.61 1.63 7.94
C HIS A 6 5.10 1.43 7.65
N TRP A 7 4.61 2.07 6.58
CA TRP A 7 3.26 1.83 6.08
C TRP A 7 3.27 0.89 4.86
N THR A 8 2.33 -0.07 4.84
CA THR A 8 2.20 -1.01 3.71
C THR A 8 0.85 -0.88 3.02
N PRO A 9 0.80 -1.02 1.69
CA PRO A 9 -0.48 -1.09 0.97
C PRO A 9 -1.40 -2.21 1.48
N HIS A 10 -0.80 -3.35 1.86
CA HIS A 10 -1.53 -4.46 2.46
C HIS A 10 -2.16 -4.09 3.82
N GLY A 11 -1.44 -3.34 4.66
CA GLY A 11 -1.96 -2.85 5.94
C GLY A 11 -3.16 -1.93 5.76
N TYR A 12 -3.12 -1.04 4.77
CA TYR A 12 -4.27 -0.21 4.41
C TYR A 12 -5.49 -1.06 3.99
N ALA A 13 -5.31 -1.97 3.03
CA ALA A 13 -6.42 -2.80 2.55
C ALA A 13 -7.05 -3.66 3.67
N ARG A 14 -6.22 -4.31 4.48
CA ARG A 14 -6.71 -5.22 5.52
C ARG A 14 -7.32 -4.48 6.71
N SER A 15 -6.67 -3.44 7.21
CA SER A 15 -7.08 -2.78 8.44
C SER A 15 -8.09 -1.66 8.22
N ILE A 16 -7.99 -0.94 7.10
CA ILE A 16 -8.84 0.23 6.82
C ILE A 16 -10.03 -0.18 5.95
N VAL A 17 -9.77 -0.72 4.76
CA VAL A 17 -10.85 -1.09 3.83
C VAL A 17 -11.66 -2.26 4.36
N HIS A 18 -11.02 -3.41 4.62
CA HIS A 18 -11.73 -4.59 5.09
C HIS A 18 -12.17 -4.45 6.56
N GLY A 19 -11.24 -4.07 7.45
CA GLY A 19 -11.46 -4.05 8.90
C GLY A 19 -12.38 -2.93 9.38
N ARG A 20 -12.22 -1.71 8.87
CA ARG A 20 -13.03 -0.55 9.27
C ARG A 20 -14.13 -0.18 8.28
N GLY A 21 -14.15 -0.80 7.10
CA GLY A 21 -15.13 -0.48 6.07
C GLY A 21 -14.98 0.93 5.52
N GLN A 22 -13.75 1.44 5.42
CA GLN A 22 -13.47 2.81 4.95
C GLN A 22 -12.50 2.79 3.76
N CYS A 23 -12.79 3.60 2.75
CA CYS A 23 -11.95 3.83 1.59
C CYS A 23 -11.52 5.30 1.55
N LEU A 24 -10.25 5.54 1.28
CA LEU A 24 -9.70 6.87 1.05
C LEU A 24 -9.98 7.27 -0.40
N ASP A 25 -10.76 8.33 -0.57
CA ASP A 25 -11.16 8.89 -1.86
C ASP A 25 -10.50 10.25 -2.11
N GLY A 26 -10.43 10.66 -3.37
CA GLY A 26 -9.82 11.95 -3.77
C GLY A 26 -8.29 11.98 -3.68
N TRP A 27 -7.65 10.81 -3.75
CA TRP A 27 -6.19 10.73 -3.76
C TRP A 27 -5.61 11.28 -5.08
N PRO A 28 -4.64 12.22 -5.04
CA PRO A 28 -4.10 12.88 -6.23
C PRO A 28 -3.18 11.92 -7.01
N ASN A 29 -3.78 11.13 -7.90
CA ASN A 29 -3.08 10.19 -8.78
C ASN A 29 -3.58 10.31 -10.22
N ASP A 30 -3.71 11.53 -10.70
CA ASP A 30 -4.15 11.79 -12.06
C ASP A 30 -2.99 11.66 -13.05
N PRO A 31 -3.12 10.86 -14.12
CA PRO A 31 -2.08 10.70 -15.12
C PRO A 31 -1.81 11.97 -15.94
N LYS A 32 -2.72 12.96 -15.90
CA LYS A 32 -2.58 14.27 -16.55
C LYS A 32 -2.11 15.38 -15.59
N GLY A 33 -1.94 15.06 -14.31
CA GLY A 33 -1.66 16.02 -13.25
C GLY A 33 -0.68 15.47 -12.22
N GLU A 34 -1.02 15.60 -10.93
CA GLU A 34 -0.19 15.08 -9.84
C GLU A 34 -0.33 13.56 -9.74
N ASN A 35 0.78 12.85 -9.93
CA ASN A 35 0.87 11.39 -9.81
C ASN A 35 1.57 11.01 -8.50
N ILE A 36 0.91 11.27 -7.37
CA ILE A 36 1.48 10.96 -6.05
C ILE A 36 1.24 9.48 -5.75
N PRO A 37 2.30 8.65 -5.65
CA PRO A 37 2.12 7.24 -5.41
C PRO A 37 1.62 6.99 -3.99
N PHE A 38 0.59 6.16 -3.85
CA PHE A 38 0.13 5.73 -2.54
C PHE A 38 1.08 4.69 -1.95
N GLY A 39 1.54 4.93 -0.72
CA GLY A 39 2.55 4.10 -0.08
C GLY A 39 3.01 4.65 1.25
N ASP A 40 4.22 4.27 1.64
CA ASP A 40 4.87 4.80 2.83
C ASP A 40 5.19 6.29 2.63
N PRO A 41 4.67 7.21 3.47
CA PRO A 41 4.98 8.63 3.39
C PRO A 41 6.48 8.94 3.40
N SER A 42 7.27 8.14 4.11
CA SER A 42 8.73 8.26 4.20
C SER A 42 9.43 7.93 2.87
N SER A 43 8.74 7.21 1.99
CA SER A 43 9.23 6.74 0.69
C SER A 43 8.67 7.54 -0.49
N ILE A 44 7.76 8.50 -0.25
CA ILE A 44 7.18 9.33 -1.32
C ILE A 44 8.20 10.39 -1.75
N PRO A 45 8.59 10.44 -3.03
CA PRO A 45 9.48 11.47 -3.55
C PRO A 45 8.85 12.86 -3.41
N GLY A 46 9.63 13.86 -2.99
CA GLY A 46 9.17 15.26 -2.86
C GLY A 46 8.92 15.74 -1.42
N GLY A 47 9.04 14.85 -0.43
CA GLY A 47 9.16 15.22 0.99
C GLY A 47 8.05 16.15 1.50
N ARG A 48 8.43 17.24 2.20
CA ARG A 48 7.49 18.17 2.84
C ARG A 48 6.45 18.74 1.88
N ARG A 49 6.80 19.03 0.62
CA ARG A 49 5.87 19.64 -0.35
C ARG A 49 4.68 18.74 -0.63
N ILE A 50 4.92 17.45 -0.80
CA ILE A 50 3.86 16.47 -1.08
C ILE A 50 2.99 16.25 0.16
N ILE A 51 3.60 16.19 1.34
CA ILE A 51 2.85 16.05 2.61
C ILE A 51 1.95 17.28 2.83
N SER A 52 2.47 18.49 2.64
CA SER A 52 1.68 19.72 2.69
C SER A 52 0.53 19.70 1.69
N ARG A 53 0.78 19.27 0.45
CA ARG A 53 -0.26 19.13 -0.57
C ARG A 53 -1.37 18.15 -0.16
N LEU A 54 -1.01 16.98 0.35
CA LEU A 54 -2.00 16.00 0.83
C LEU A 54 -2.80 16.56 2.02
N LEU A 55 -2.15 17.31 2.91
CA LEU A 55 -2.83 17.97 4.03
C LEU A 55 -3.81 19.06 3.54
N ASP A 56 -3.44 19.82 2.51
CA ASP A 56 -4.33 20.82 1.92
C ASP A 56 -5.55 20.17 1.27
N LEU A 57 -5.35 19.10 0.49
CA LEU A 57 -6.47 18.32 -0.09
C LEU A 57 -7.39 17.74 0.99
N TRP A 58 -6.82 17.31 2.12
CA TRP A 58 -7.57 16.85 3.27
C TRP A 58 -8.41 17.97 3.90
N LYS A 59 -7.79 19.13 4.14
CA LYS A 59 -8.47 20.30 4.70
C LYS A 59 -9.57 20.84 3.79
N LEU A 60 -9.39 20.73 2.48
CA LEU A 60 -10.39 21.10 1.48
C LEU A 60 -11.52 20.06 1.35
N GLY A 61 -11.42 18.92 2.02
CA GLY A 61 -12.40 17.82 1.92
C GLY A 61 -12.32 17.03 0.62
N ILE A 62 -11.37 17.36 -0.27
CA ILE A 62 -11.16 16.61 -1.52
C ILE A 62 -10.65 15.21 -1.17
N LEU A 63 -9.59 15.14 -0.35
CA LEU A 63 -9.09 13.88 0.19
C LEU A 63 -9.87 13.55 1.46
N HIS A 64 -10.63 12.47 1.47
CA HIS A 64 -11.46 12.09 2.63
C HIS A 64 -11.69 10.59 2.71
N PHE A 65 -12.10 10.10 3.88
CA PHE A 65 -12.60 8.74 4.00
C PHE A 65 -14.09 8.70 3.67
N ARG A 66 -14.46 7.73 2.83
CA ARG A 66 -15.85 7.34 2.58
C ARG A 66 -16.08 5.91 3.03
N PRO A 67 -17.34 5.53 3.32
CA PRO A 67 -17.70 4.13 3.50
C PRO A 67 -17.26 3.28 2.29
N ALA A 68 -16.65 2.13 2.58
CA ALA A 68 -16.29 1.13 1.59
C ALA A 68 -17.52 0.29 1.23
N THR A 69 -17.68 -0.03 -0.05
CA THR A 69 -18.74 -0.95 -0.48
C THR A 69 -18.39 -2.38 -0.07
N ASP A 70 -19.39 -3.25 0.01
CA ASP A 70 -19.14 -4.66 0.32
C ASP A 70 -18.25 -5.35 -0.73
N GLU A 71 -18.32 -4.91 -1.99
CA GLU A 71 -17.42 -5.35 -3.04
C GLU A 71 -15.97 -4.93 -2.78
N GLU A 72 -15.74 -3.66 -2.41
CA GLU A 72 -14.41 -3.16 -2.05
C GLU A 72 -13.85 -3.89 -0.83
N ARG A 73 -14.69 -4.20 0.16
CA ARG A 73 -14.28 -4.99 1.33
C ARG A 73 -13.87 -6.40 0.96
N ARG A 74 -14.65 -7.09 0.12
CA ARG A 74 -14.29 -8.43 -0.40
C ARG A 74 -13.03 -8.38 -1.25
N LEU A 75 -12.91 -7.35 -2.09
CA LEU A 75 -11.76 -7.15 -2.96
C LEU A 75 -10.50 -6.84 -2.14
N ALA A 76 -10.60 -6.08 -1.06
CA ALA A 76 -9.49 -5.78 -0.17
C ALA A 76 -8.92 -7.05 0.48
N TRP A 77 -9.78 -8.03 0.79
CA TRP A 77 -9.35 -9.32 1.30
C TRP A 77 -8.67 -10.19 0.23
N ARG A 78 -9.27 -10.28 -0.97
CA ARG A 78 -8.79 -11.16 -2.05
C ARG A 78 -7.60 -10.58 -2.82
N ASN A 79 -7.64 -9.29 -3.12
CA ASN A 79 -6.63 -8.55 -3.85
C ASN A 79 -6.42 -7.14 -3.24
N PRO A 80 -5.62 -7.05 -2.16
CA PRO A 80 -5.30 -5.80 -1.46
C PRO A 80 -4.82 -4.65 -2.35
N ARG A 81 -4.21 -4.96 -3.51
CA ARG A 81 -3.63 -3.93 -4.39
C ARG A 81 -4.68 -3.22 -5.24
N ALA A 82 -5.83 -3.83 -5.44
CA ALA A 82 -6.90 -3.28 -6.29
C ALA A 82 -7.73 -2.20 -5.57
N VAL A 83 -7.67 -2.13 -4.24
CA VAL A 83 -8.39 -1.14 -3.42
C VAL A 83 -7.50 0.03 -2.98
N LEU A 84 -6.27 0.09 -3.49
CA LEU A 84 -5.35 1.16 -3.13
C LEU A 84 -5.78 2.46 -3.81
N PRO A 85 -5.72 3.59 -3.10
CA PRO A 85 -5.88 4.90 -3.71
C PRO A 85 -4.76 5.09 -4.73
N GLY A 86 -5.11 5.47 -5.96
CA GLY A 86 -4.12 5.69 -7.02
C GLY A 86 -3.39 4.44 -7.53
N LYS A 87 -2.39 4.65 -8.39
CA LYS A 87 -1.59 3.58 -8.99
C LYS A 87 -0.52 3.18 -7.97
N PRO A 88 -0.45 1.91 -7.56
CA PRO A 88 0.60 1.48 -6.65
C PRO A 88 1.96 1.75 -7.30
N THR A 89 2.89 2.35 -6.55
CA THR A 89 4.29 2.40 -6.97
C THR A 89 4.73 0.97 -7.24
N LYS A 90 5.20 0.70 -8.47
CA LYS A 90 5.95 -0.54 -8.74
C LYS A 90 7.21 -0.47 -7.88
N ARG A 91 7.15 -1.04 -6.67
CA ARG A 91 8.36 -1.31 -5.90
C ARG A 91 9.18 -2.32 -6.72
N PRO A 92 10.51 -2.17 -6.81
CA PRO A 92 11.33 -3.28 -7.28
C PRO A 92 10.99 -4.52 -6.42
N LEU A 93 10.92 -5.68 -7.06
CA LEU A 93 10.61 -6.94 -6.39
C LEU A 93 11.49 -7.06 -5.14
N HIS A 94 10.88 -7.34 -3.98
CA HIS A 94 11.65 -7.56 -2.76
C HIS A 94 12.69 -8.66 -3.02
N ARG A 95 13.93 -8.50 -2.54
CA ARG A 95 15.04 -9.43 -2.85
C ARG A 95 14.73 -10.89 -2.51
N SER A 96 13.80 -11.13 -1.57
CA SER A 96 13.32 -12.46 -1.18
C SER A 96 12.31 -13.11 -2.15
N LEU A 97 11.82 -12.36 -3.16
CA LEU A 97 10.92 -12.84 -4.22
C LEU A 97 11.66 -13.04 -5.55
N GLY A 98 13.00 -12.93 -5.55
CA GLY A 98 13.82 -13.45 -6.65
C GLY A 98 13.71 -14.98 -6.76
N PRO A 99 14.30 -15.61 -7.79
CA PRO A 99 14.19 -17.05 -8.05
C PRO A 99 14.77 -17.95 -6.94
N PHE A 100 15.37 -17.35 -5.91
CA PHE A 100 15.89 -18.00 -4.72
C PHE A 100 14.80 -18.29 -3.68
N GLY A 101 13.64 -18.79 -4.13
CA GLY A 101 12.70 -19.42 -3.21
C GLY A 101 13.36 -20.65 -2.57
N ARG A 102 13.14 -20.84 -1.26
CA ARG A 102 13.57 -22.04 -0.52
C ARG A 102 13.08 -23.31 -1.23
N ASN A 103 13.99 -23.96 -1.94
CA ASN A 103 13.81 -25.17 -2.75
C ASN A 103 13.99 -26.47 -1.94
N ASP A 104 14.03 -26.33 -0.61
CA ASP A 104 14.19 -27.38 0.40
C ASP A 104 12.87 -27.75 1.11
N ILE A 105 11.77 -27.02 0.87
CA ILE A 105 10.44 -27.39 1.38
C ILE A 105 10.01 -28.71 0.72
N GLY A 106 10.08 -29.80 1.47
CA GLY A 106 9.73 -31.15 1.01
C GLY A 106 10.92 -32.11 0.86
N ARG A 107 12.17 -31.66 1.05
CA ARG A 107 13.31 -32.58 1.12
C ARG A 107 13.42 -33.19 2.52
N PRO A 108 13.55 -34.52 2.66
CA PRO A 108 13.82 -35.14 3.94
C PRO A 108 15.16 -34.62 4.46
N ARG A 109 15.20 -34.22 5.74
CA ARG A 109 16.45 -33.84 6.39
C ARG A 109 17.29 -35.09 6.56
N SER A 110 18.49 -35.11 5.99
CA SER A 110 19.46 -36.18 6.21
C SER A 110 19.74 -36.29 7.70
N GLN A 111 19.41 -37.44 8.30
CA GLN A 111 19.78 -37.75 9.68
C GLN A 111 21.29 -38.03 9.72
N PRO A 112 22.05 -37.46 10.67
CA PRO A 112 23.45 -37.83 10.85
C PRO A 112 23.55 -39.29 11.32
N LYS A 113 24.59 -39.99 10.85
CA LYS A 113 24.94 -41.35 11.27
C LYS A 113 25.58 -41.36 12.64
#